data_AF-A0A1Z4LWH8-F1
#
_entry.id   AF-A0A1Z4LWH8-F1
#
_cell.length_a   1.000
_cell.length_b   1.000
_cell.length_c   1.000
_cell.angle_alpha   90.00
_cell.angle_beta   90.00
_cell.angle_gamma   90.00
#
_symmetry.space_group_name_H-M   'P 1'
#
loop_
_entity.id
_entity.type
_entity.pdbx_description
1 polymer ?
#
loop_
_entity_poly.entity_id
_entity_poly.type
_entity_poly.pdbx_seq_one_letter_code
_entity_poly.pdbx_strand_id
1 'polypeptide(L)'
;MSTLAKFLQVNPLVFEILEKYTFLTDYYLRYSYFNESKYQKFKKFERNKPDKFSIIKKGTEAEYILDINKTWYFFHYLFTGYDTSTIPNKVIGLNKHDKKPSINAILGGQIFLYDNCDYIRYLTASEVNQIANALSKLKLADVVQRLQDKDCYHDYIFDCLS
;
A
#
# COMPACT_ATOMS: atom_id res chain seq x y z
N MET A 1 -6.23 4.45 16.69
CA MET A 1 -6.86 4.77 15.39
C MET A 1 -6.36 3.74 14.39
N SER A 2 -7.25 3.04 13.69
CA SER A 2 -6.85 2.04 12.69
C SER A 2 -6.58 2.71 11.34
N THR A 3 -5.37 2.49 10.81
CA THR A 3 -4.93 2.99 9.51
C THR A 3 -5.79 2.39 8.39
N LEU A 4 -6.18 3.20 7.42
CA LEU A 4 -6.91 2.78 6.23
C LEU A 4 -5.92 2.46 5.10
N ALA A 5 -6.22 1.52 4.22
CA ALA A 5 -5.40 1.23 3.05
C ALA A 5 -6.18 1.35 1.75
N LYS A 6 -5.55 2.01 0.77
CA LYS A 6 -6.04 2.21 -0.59
C LYS A 6 -4.93 1.87 -1.58
N PHE A 7 -5.29 1.19 -2.67
CA PHE A 7 -4.43 1.04 -3.84
C PHE A 7 -4.83 2.04 -4.90
N LEU A 8 -3.83 2.74 -5.44
CA LEU A 8 -4.01 3.66 -6.54
C LEU A 8 -3.11 3.22 -7.70
N GLN A 9 -3.70 3.08 -8.88
CA GLN A 9 -2.91 2.98 -10.10
C GLN A 9 -2.49 4.38 -10.52
N VAL A 10 -1.19 4.61 -10.61
CA VAL A 10 -0.61 5.91 -11.00
C VAL A 10 0.24 5.76 -12.24
N ASN A 11 0.21 6.79 -13.10
CA ASN A 11 1.12 6.88 -14.23
C ASN A 11 2.58 7.01 -13.71
N PRO A 12 3.57 6.33 -14.31
CA PRO A 12 4.98 6.44 -13.90
C PRO A 12 5.49 7.88 -13.78
N LEU A 13 5.05 8.79 -14.65
CA LEU A 13 5.41 10.21 -14.60
C LEU A 13 4.86 10.91 -13.34
N VAL A 14 3.69 10.50 -12.85
CA VAL A 14 3.15 11.02 -11.57
C VAL A 14 4.08 10.62 -10.44
N PHE A 15 4.51 9.36 -10.43
CA PHE A 15 5.42 8.84 -9.42
C PHE A 15 6.74 9.61 -9.40
N GLU A 16 7.39 9.81 -10.55
CA GLU A 16 8.63 10.59 -10.66
C GLU A 16 8.47 12.03 -10.13
N ILE A 17 7.32 12.66 -10.40
CA ILE A 17 7.05 14.01 -9.91
C ILE A 17 6.83 14.00 -8.40
N LEU A 18 6.06 13.04 -7.86
CA LEU A 18 5.85 12.91 -6.42
C LEU A 18 7.18 12.63 -5.70
N GLU A 19 8.07 11.83 -6.28
CA GLU A 19 9.38 11.49 -5.71
C GLU A 19 10.23 12.76 -5.55
N LYS A 20 10.21 13.62 -6.56
CA LYS A 20 10.94 14.88 -6.56
C LYS A 20 10.29 15.96 -5.67
N TYR A 21 8.98 15.88 -5.47
CA TYR A 21 8.20 16.89 -4.75
C TYR A 21 7.33 16.22 -3.69
N THR A 22 7.98 15.59 -2.71
CA THR A 22 7.33 14.79 -1.66
C THR A 22 6.22 15.51 -0.90
N PHE A 23 6.27 16.84 -0.74
CA PHE A 23 5.16 17.59 -0.11
C PHE A 23 3.82 17.48 -0.88
N LEU A 24 3.85 17.07 -2.16
CA LEU A 24 2.64 16.86 -2.97
C LEU A 24 1.91 15.58 -2.61
N THR A 25 2.58 14.57 -2.05
CA THR A 25 1.87 13.36 -1.59
C THR A 25 0.94 13.67 -0.43
N ASP A 26 1.29 14.62 0.43
CA ASP A 26 0.39 15.02 1.50
C ASP A 26 -0.89 15.60 0.92
N TYR A 27 -0.80 16.37 -0.16
CA TYR A 27 -1.97 16.94 -0.81
C TYR A 27 -2.83 15.88 -1.52
N TYR A 28 -2.21 15.01 -2.31
CA TYR A 28 -2.94 14.07 -3.17
C TYR A 28 -3.30 12.75 -2.49
N LEU A 29 -2.53 12.33 -1.49
CA LEU A 29 -2.65 11.02 -0.84
C LEU A 29 -2.99 11.12 0.65
N ARG A 30 -2.74 12.25 1.32
CA ARG A 30 -3.00 12.44 2.77
C ARG A 30 -3.73 13.75 3.08
N TYR A 31 -4.96 13.88 2.58
CA TYR A 31 -5.83 15.05 2.78
C TYR A 31 -5.94 15.55 4.24
N SER A 32 -5.69 14.70 5.23
CA SER A 32 -5.77 15.00 6.66
C SER A 32 -4.59 15.79 7.26
N TYR A 33 -3.46 15.95 6.55
CA TYR A 33 -2.24 16.57 7.10
C TYR A 33 -1.80 17.86 6.37
N PHE A 34 -2.72 18.50 5.67
CA PHE A 34 -2.45 19.70 4.89
C PHE A 34 -2.60 20.98 5.72
N ASN A 35 -1.47 21.58 6.13
CA ASN A 35 -1.45 22.85 6.86
C ASN A 35 -1.16 24.04 5.93
N GLU A 36 -1.28 25.26 6.45
CA GLU A 36 -1.09 26.50 5.68
C GLU A 36 0.27 26.58 4.97
N SER A 37 1.35 26.14 5.65
CA SER A 37 2.69 26.13 5.04
C SER A 37 2.77 25.19 3.83
N LYS A 38 2.19 24.00 3.94
CA LYS A 38 2.10 23.03 2.82
C LYS A 38 1.19 23.56 1.71
N TYR A 39 0.10 24.24 2.06
CA TYR A 39 -0.81 24.91 1.12
C TYR A 39 -0.09 25.96 0.29
N GLN A 40 0.69 26.84 0.91
CA GLN A 40 1.44 27.87 0.18
C GLN A 40 2.52 27.27 -0.73
N LYS A 41 3.21 26.21 -0.28
CA LYS A 41 4.17 25.47 -1.14
C LYS A 41 3.48 24.84 -2.35
N PHE A 42 2.31 24.25 -2.16
CA PHE A 42 1.48 23.72 -3.23
C PHE A 42 1.03 24.81 -4.21
N LYS A 43 0.51 25.94 -3.73
CA LYS A 43 0.13 27.07 -4.59
C LYS A 43 1.30 27.63 -5.40
N LYS A 44 2.48 27.72 -4.79
CA LYS A 44 3.70 28.11 -5.49
C LYS A 44 4.10 27.09 -6.56
N PHE A 45 3.93 25.80 -6.29
CA PHE A 45 4.19 24.74 -7.27
C PHE A 45 3.21 24.80 -8.44
N GLU A 46 1.91 24.89 -8.16
CA GLU A 46 0.84 25.03 -9.15
C GLU A 46 1.12 26.19 -10.12
N ARG A 47 1.52 27.35 -9.59
CA ARG A 47 1.86 28.54 -10.40
C ARG A 47 3.15 28.39 -11.20
N ASN A 48 4.19 27.82 -10.60
CA ASN A 48 5.53 27.82 -11.21
C ASN A 48 5.80 26.59 -12.10
N LYS A 49 5.02 25.52 -11.97
CA LYS A 49 5.18 24.27 -12.72
C LYS A 49 3.82 23.75 -13.22
N PRO A 50 3.08 24.56 -14.01
CA PRO A 50 1.71 24.22 -14.43
C PRO A 50 1.65 22.90 -15.23
N ASP A 51 2.66 22.60 -16.06
CA ASP A 51 2.69 21.36 -16.84
C ASP A 51 2.79 20.13 -15.94
N LYS A 52 3.70 20.16 -14.95
CA LYS A 52 3.86 19.08 -13.97
C LYS A 52 2.62 18.95 -13.10
N PHE A 53 2.04 20.08 -12.70
CA PHE A 53 0.79 20.09 -11.95
C PHE A 53 -0.35 19.44 -12.73
N SER A 54 -0.47 19.72 -14.04
CA SER A 54 -1.46 19.08 -14.90
C SER A 54 -1.28 17.56 -14.98
N ILE A 55 -0.03 17.09 -15.10
CA ILE A 55 0.30 15.65 -15.11
C ILE A 55 -0.12 14.99 -13.79
N ILE A 56 0.26 15.57 -12.65
CA ILE A 56 -0.11 15.00 -11.35
C ILE A 56 -1.62 15.00 -11.21
N LYS A 57 -2.29 16.13 -11.42
CA LYS A 57 -3.75 16.24 -11.27
C LYS A 57 -4.46 15.14 -12.05
N LYS A 58 -4.20 15.02 -13.36
CA LYS A 58 -4.77 13.97 -14.21
C LYS A 58 -4.42 12.56 -13.75
N GLY A 59 -3.18 12.33 -13.35
CA GLY A 59 -2.71 11.01 -12.97
C GLY A 59 -3.01 10.59 -11.53
N THR A 60 -3.47 11.52 -10.68
CA THR A 60 -3.99 11.27 -9.32
C THR A 60 -5.51 11.22 -9.26
N GLU A 61 -6.22 11.68 -10.30
CA GLU A 61 -7.66 11.44 -10.52
C GLU A 61 -7.92 9.97 -10.89
N ALA A 62 -7.21 9.04 -10.24
CA ALA A 62 -7.04 7.64 -10.61
C ALA A 62 -8.35 6.99 -11.10
N GLU A 63 -8.32 6.41 -12.30
CA GLU A 63 -9.45 5.66 -12.87
C GLU A 63 -9.85 4.46 -12.01
N TYR A 64 -8.92 3.95 -11.18
CA TYR A 64 -9.18 2.81 -10.30
C TYR A 64 -8.57 3.02 -8.91
N ILE A 65 -9.44 3.05 -7.91
CA ILE A 65 -9.09 3.05 -6.49
C ILE A 65 -9.70 1.81 -5.87
N LEU A 66 -8.85 0.92 -5.34
CA LEU A 66 -9.30 -0.18 -4.50
C LEU A 66 -9.11 0.22 -3.03
N ASP A 67 -10.22 0.54 -2.37
CA ASP A 67 -10.26 0.81 -0.93
C ASP A 67 -10.54 -0.48 -0.17
N ILE A 68 -9.55 -0.97 0.57
CA ILE A 68 -9.70 -2.14 1.45
C ILE A 68 -9.87 -1.73 2.92
N ASN A 69 -10.05 -0.44 3.18
CA ASN A 69 -10.38 0.14 4.48
C ASN A 69 -9.44 -0.41 5.56
N LYS A 70 -9.98 -0.95 6.65
CA LYS A 70 -9.22 -1.57 7.74
C LYS A 70 -8.79 -3.00 7.42
N THR A 71 -9.43 -3.71 6.50
CA THR A 71 -9.17 -5.16 6.25
C THR A 71 -7.77 -5.49 5.71
N TRP A 72 -6.93 -4.50 5.46
CA TRP A 72 -5.58 -4.68 4.93
C TRP A 72 -4.65 -5.48 5.84
N TYR A 73 -4.75 -5.36 7.17
CA TYR A 73 -3.94 -6.18 8.08
C TYR A 73 -4.29 -7.66 7.93
N PHE A 74 -5.58 -7.96 7.67
CA PHE A 74 -6.07 -9.31 7.50
C PHE A 74 -5.56 -9.90 6.18
N PHE A 75 -5.68 -9.14 5.08
CA PHE A 75 -5.13 -9.55 3.80
C PHE A 75 -3.60 -9.71 3.85
N HIS A 76 -2.90 -8.81 4.53
CA HIS A 76 -1.45 -8.94 4.73
C HIS A 76 -1.11 -10.27 5.42
N TYR A 77 -1.79 -10.59 6.52
CA TYR A 77 -1.59 -11.85 7.22
C TYR A 77 -1.95 -13.06 6.35
N LEU A 78 -3.13 -13.08 5.71
CA LEU A 78 -3.54 -14.21 4.87
C LEU A 78 -2.55 -14.50 3.75
N PHE A 79 -2.03 -13.46 3.11
CA PHE A 79 -1.14 -13.62 1.97
C PHE A 79 0.30 -13.93 2.40
N THR A 80 0.75 -13.41 3.54
CA THR A 80 2.17 -13.51 3.93
C THR A 80 2.45 -14.47 5.08
N GLY A 81 1.47 -14.76 5.92
CA GLY A 81 1.61 -15.45 7.21
C GLY A 81 2.35 -14.61 8.27
N TYR A 82 2.54 -13.30 8.02
CA TYR A 82 3.19 -12.38 8.94
C TYR A 82 2.20 -11.34 9.44
N ASP A 83 2.47 -10.83 10.63
CA ASP A 83 1.79 -9.64 11.12
C ASP A 83 2.33 -8.36 10.46
N THR A 84 1.78 -7.22 10.86
CA THR A 84 2.17 -5.91 10.33
C THR A 84 3.52 -5.41 10.85
N SER A 85 4.08 -6.05 11.90
CA SER A 85 5.40 -5.74 12.44
C SER A 85 6.53 -6.38 11.61
N THR A 86 6.22 -7.46 10.90
CA THR A 86 7.16 -8.18 10.04
C THR A 86 6.80 -8.03 8.57
N ILE A 87 7.62 -7.29 7.83
CA ILE A 87 7.40 -7.06 6.40
C ILE A 87 8.38 -7.91 5.59
N PRO A 88 7.90 -8.85 4.74
CA PRO A 88 8.78 -9.63 3.88
C PRO A 88 9.59 -8.75 2.92
N ASN A 89 10.89 -9.03 2.81
CA ASN A 89 11.80 -8.30 1.90
C ASN A 89 11.50 -8.50 0.41
N LYS A 90 10.74 -9.54 0.04
CA LYS A 90 10.39 -9.87 -1.35
C LYS A 90 8.88 -9.82 -1.52
N VAL A 91 8.43 -9.41 -2.70
CA VAL A 91 7.00 -9.44 -3.06
C VAL A 91 6.44 -10.86 -3.11
N ILE A 92 7.26 -11.83 -3.54
CA ILE A 92 6.94 -13.26 -3.52
C ILE A 92 8.04 -14.02 -2.79
N GLY A 93 7.67 -14.96 -1.93
CA GLY A 93 8.61 -15.81 -1.21
C GLY A 93 7.95 -16.97 -0.49
N LEU A 94 8.64 -17.47 0.53
CA LEU A 94 8.15 -18.50 1.43
C LEU A 94 8.17 -17.91 2.84
N ASN A 95 7.08 -18.10 3.59
CA ASN A 95 7.08 -17.72 4.99
C ASN A 95 7.95 -18.70 5.78
N LYS A 96 8.78 -18.14 6.68
CA LYS A 96 9.80 -18.90 7.40
C LYS A 96 9.21 -19.84 8.46
N HIS A 97 8.01 -19.54 8.98
CA HIS A 97 7.34 -20.28 10.05
C HIS A 97 6.50 -21.42 9.48
N ASP A 98 5.53 -21.10 8.61
CA ASP A 98 4.56 -22.08 8.09
C ASP A 98 5.04 -22.82 6.81
N LYS A 99 6.15 -22.37 6.21
CA LYS A 99 6.69 -22.87 4.92
C LYS A 99 5.70 -22.78 3.76
N LYS A 100 4.70 -21.90 3.83
CA LYS A 100 3.71 -21.65 2.77
C LYS A 100 4.11 -20.47 1.89
N PRO A 101 3.54 -20.36 0.67
CA PRO A 101 3.77 -19.21 -0.21
C PRO A 101 3.45 -17.89 0.49
N SER A 102 4.41 -16.97 0.52
CA SER A 102 4.26 -15.63 1.08
C SER A 102 4.14 -14.62 -0.07
N ILE A 103 3.01 -13.94 -0.16
CA ILE A 103 2.69 -12.97 -1.21
C ILE A 103 2.52 -11.61 -0.54
N ASN A 104 3.54 -10.76 -0.58
CA ASN A 104 3.52 -9.44 0.04
C ASN A 104 2.81 -8.42 -0.86
N ALA A 105 1.50 -8.60 -1.05
CA ALA A 105 0.66 -7.76 -1.92
C ALA A 105 0.26 -6.42 -1.27
N ILE A 106 0.30 -6.32 0.05
CA ILE A 106 -0.17 -5.15 0.80
C ILE A 106 0.99 -4.23 1.18
N LEU A 107 2.00 -4.78 1.86
CA LEU A 107 3.15 -4.02 2.36
C LEU A 107 4.41 -4.22 1.51
N GLY A 108 4.27 -4.78 0.31
CA GLY A 108 5.36 -5.01 -0.62
C GLY A 108 5.86 -3.74 -1.29
N GLY A 109 6.88 -3.91 -2.12
CA GLY A 109 7.49 -2.82 -2.88
C GLY A 109 8.32 -1.87 -2.04
N GLN A 110 8.73 -0.79 -2.68
CA GLN A 110 9.62 0.21 -2.08
C GLN A 110 8.85 1.15 -1.17
N ILE A 111 9.41 1.47 0.00
CA ILE A 111 8.89 2.56 0.84
C ILE A 111 9.17 3.87 0.12
N PHE A 112 8.10 4.58 -0.20
CA PHE A 112 8.15 5.85 -0.87
C PHE A 112 8.15 6.99 0.14
N LEU A 113 7.22 6.94 1.10
CA LEU A 113 7.17 7.87 2.22
C LEU A 113 6.73 7.16 3.49
N TYR A 114 7.41 7.52 4.57
CA TYR A 114 7.13 7.05 5.92
C TYR A 114 6.93 8.27 6.81
N ASP A 115 5.76 8.37 7.42
CA ASP A 115 5.52 9.21 8.59
C ASP A 115 4.96 8.29 9.67
N ASN A 116 5.12 8.65 10.94
CA ASN A 116 4.98 7.80 12.14
C ASN A 116 3.71 6.92 12.22
N CYS A 117 2.69 7.16 11.39
CA CYS A 117 1.45 6.38 11.32
C CYS A 117 1.01 5.93 9.90
N ASP A 118 1.69 6.37 8.84
CA ASP A 118 1.26 6.19 7.44
C ASP A 118 2.41 5.73 6.52
N TYR A 119 2.14 4.69 5.74
CA TYR A 119 3.07 4.14 4.75
C TYR A 119 2.54 4.42 3.34
N ILE A 120 3.33 5.12 2.52
CA ILE A 120 3.12 5.11 1.07
C ILE A 120 4.18 4.19 0.49
N ARG A 121 3.72 3.17 -0.23
CA ARG A 121 4.56 2.18 -0.90
C ARG A 121 4.30 2.18 -2.39
N TYR A 122 5.33 1.81 -3.16
CA TYR A 122 5.26 1.72 -4.60
C TYR A 122 5.63 0.32 -5.06
N LEU A 123 4.75 -0.26 -5.87
CA LEU A 123 4.98 -1.50 -6.59
C LEU A 123 5.24 -1.16 -8.06
N THR A 124 6.36 -1.64 -8.59
CA THR A 124 6.63 -1.57 -10.02
C THR A 124 5.66 -2.44 -10.81
N ALA A 125 5.50 -2.16 -12.10
CA ALA A 125 4.67 -3.01 -12.97
C ALA A 125 5.11 -4.49 -12.97
N SER A 126 6.42 -4.75 -12.87
CA SER A 126 6.96 -6.10 -12.74
C SER A 126 6.52 -6.79 -11.45
N GLU A 127 6.58 -6.09 -10.33
CA GLU A 127 6.13 -6.62 -9.03
C GLU A 127 4.62 -6.86 -9.00
N VAL A 128 3.83 -5.94 -9.55
CA VAL A 128 2.38 -6.11 -9.69
C VAL A 128 2.06 -7.38 -10.51
N ASN A 129 2.77 -7.60 -11.62
CA ASN A 129 2.60 -8.82 -12.43
C ASN A 129 2.98 -10.09 -11.65
N GLN A 130 4.06 -10.05 -10.86
CA GLN A 130 4.45 -11.18 -10.01
C GLN A 130 3.39 -11.48 -8.95
N ILE A 131 2.88 -10.44 -8.28
CA ILE A 131 1.81 -10.53 -7.27
C ILE A 131 0.55 -11.09 -7.89
N ALA A 132 0.08 -10.53 -9.01
CA ALA A 132 -1.14 -10.99 -9.69
C ALA A 132 -1.03 -12.47 -10.10
N ASN A 133 0.10 -12.87 -10.68
CA ASN A 133 0.35 -14.27 -11.04
C ASN A 133 0.37 -15.19 -9.80
N ALA A 134 0.97 -14.77 -8.70
CA ALA A 134 1.01 -15.56 -7.47
C ALA A 134 -0.38 -15.68 -6.83
N LEU A 135 -1.14 -14.57 -6.76
CA LEU A 135 -2.51 -14.56 -6.25
C LEU A 135 -3.44 -15.45 -7.09
N SER A 136 -3.27 -15.48 -8.42
CA SER A 136 -4.05 -16.37 -9.30
C SER A 136 -3.83 -17.86 -9.04
N LYS A 137 -2.72 -18.22 -8.38
CA LYS A 137 -2.33 -19.59 -8.02
C LYS A 137 -2.51 -19.89 -6.54
N LEU A 138 -2.94 -18.91 -5.75
CA LEU A 138 -3.16 -19.07 -4.32
C LEU A 138 -4.32 -20.04 -4.10
N LYS A 139 -4.06 -21.14 -3.40
CA LYS A 139 -5.09 -22.13 -3.10
C LYS A 139 -5.84 -21.70 -1.85
N LEU A 140 -7.17 -21.79 -1.90
CA LEU A 140 -8.01 -21.53 -0.72
C LEU A 140 -7.60 -22.41 0.48
N ALA A 141 -7.18 -23.65 0.23
CA ALA A 141 -6.69 -24.55 1.27
C ALA A 141 -5.49 -23.99 2.05
N ASP A 142 -4.54 -23.32 1.37
CA ASP A 142 -3.38 -22.70 2.03
C ASP A 142 -3.81 -21.54 2.93
N VAL A 143 -4.81 -20.77 2.49
CA VAL A 143 -5.39 -19.64 3.26
C VAL A 143 -6.17 -20.15 4.47
N VAL A 144 -7.01 -21.16 4.30
CA VAL A 144 -7.80 -21.77 5.39
C VAL A 144 -6.87 -22.37 6.44
N GLN A 145 -5.80 -23.06 6.02
CA GLN A 145 -4.86 -23.65 6.97
C GLN A 145 -4.14 -22.58 7.80
N ARG A 146 -3.79 -21.43 7.20
CA ARG A 146 -3.22 -20.28 7.94
C ARG A 146 -4.16 -19.68 8.99
N LEU A 147 -5.47 -19.78 8.77
CA LEU A 147 -6.47 -19.36 9.74
C LEU A 147 -6.67 -20.39 10.86
N GLN A 148 -6.34 -21.65 10.61
CA GLN A 148 -6.47 -22.75 11.56
C GLN A 148 -5.22 -22.95 12.43
N ASP A 149 -4.06 -22.51 11.95
CA ASP A 149 -2.80 -22.52 12.72
C ASP A 149 -2.88 -21.51 13.86
N LYS A 150 -3.23 -22.01 15.05
CA LYS A 150 -3.57 -21.26 16.27
C LYS A 150 -2.44 -20.42 16.87
N ASP A 151 -1.21 -20.58 16.40
CA ASP A 151 -0.04 -19.83 16.90
C ASP A 151 0.06 -18.43 16.29
N CYS A 152 -0.79 -18.06 15.34
CA CYS A 152 -0.77 -16.75 14.72
C CYS A 152 -2.18 -16.12 14.69
N TYR A 153 -2.33 -15.05 15.46
CA TYR A 153 -3.35 -14.02 15.24
C TYR A 153 -4.81 -14.34 15.60
N HIS A 154 -5.06 -15.11 16.66
CA HIS A 154 -6.43 -15.36 17.13
C HIS A 154 -7.13 -14.12 17.72
N ASP A 155 -6.38 -13.17 18.31
CA ASP A 155 -6.97 -12.02 19.02
C ASP A 155 -7.35 -10.85 18.09
N TYR A 156 -6.67 -10.67 16.95
CA TYR A 156 -6.89 -9.50 16.08
C TYR A 156 -7.97 -9.69 15.00
N ILE A 157 -8.28 -10.94 14.62
CA ILE A 157 -9.24 -11.23 13.53
C ILE A 157 -10.69 -10.99 14.00
N PHE A 158 -11.00 -11.27 15.27
CA PHE A 158 -12.37 -11.14 15.80
C PHE A 158 -12.77 -9.68 16.02
N ASP A 159 -11.86 -8.82 16.49
CA ASP A 159 -12.13 -7.38 16.68
C ASP A 159 -12.36 -6.61 15.37
N CYS A 160 -12.05 -7.23 14.24
CA CYS A 160 -12.14 -6.63 12.91
C CYS A 160 -13.38 -7.05 12.13
N LEU A 161 -14.07 -8.10 12.60
CA LEU A 161 -15.32 -8.62 12.05
C LEU A 161 -16.54 -8.24 12.89
N SER A 162 -16.34 -7.63 14.07
CA SER A 162 -17.35 -7.01 14.94
C SER A 162 -17.50 -5.52 14.69
#